data_AF-A0A495QNT5-F1
#
_entry.id   AF-A0A495QNT5-F1
#
_cell.length_a   1.000
_cell.length_b   1.000
_cell.length_c   1.000
_cell.angle_alpha   90.00
_cell.angle_beta   90.00
_cell.angle_gamma   90.00
#
_symmetry.space_group_name_H-M   'P 1'
#
loop_
_entity.id
_entity.type
_entity.pdbx_description
1 polymer ?
#
loop_
_entity_poly.entity_id
_entity_poly.type
_entity_poly.pdbx_seq_one_letter_code
_entity_poly.pdbx_strand_id
1 'polypeptide(L)' 'MGPDDDRPVHLDEDLEILPDQTSDDTDTGWGEWRGDDDSRLFEDRPPHW' A
#
# COMPACT_ATOMS: atom_id res chain seq x y z
N MET A 1 -5.08 20.97 -11.17
CA MET A 1 -4.13 20.14 -11.90
C MET A 1 -2.75 20.75 -11.74
N GLY A 2 -1.82 19.99 -11.19
CA GLY A 2 -0.43 20.41 -11.06
C GLY A 2 0.32 20.21 -12.39
N PRO A 3 1.54 20.74 -12.55
CA PRO A 3 2.32 20.60 -13.79
C PRO A 3 2.61 19.13 -14.18
N ASP A 4 2.41 18.19 -13.25
CA ASP A 4 2.59 16.76 -13.48
C ASP A 4 1.37 16.05 -14.11
N ASP A 5 0.18 16.66 -14.12
CA ASP A 5 -1.04 16.08 -14.72
C ASP A 5 -0.97 15.99 -16.25
N ASP A 6 -0.30 16.95 -16.90
CA ASP A 6 -0.19 17.02 -18.36
C ASP A 6 0.99 16.20 -18.93
N ARG A 7 1.70 15.43 -18.08
CA ARG A 7 2.84 14.63 -18.54
C ARG A 7 2.35 13.40 -19.31
N PRO A 8 2.80 13.20 -20.57
CA PRO A 8 2.40 12.04 -21.34
C PRO A 8 2.95 10.75 -20.73
N VAL A 9 2.08 9.78 -20.48
CA VAL A 9 2.44 8.41 -20.10
C VAL A 9 2.47 7.56 -21.38
N HIS A 10 3.65 7.06 -21.73
CA HIS A 10 3.81 6.11 -22.83
C HIS A 10 3.54 4.71 -22.31
N LEU A 11 2.40 4.14 -22.70
CA LEU A 11 2.02 2.76 -22.39
C LEU A 11 2.30 1.88 -23.61
N ASP A 12 3.04 0.80 -23.43
CA ASP A 12 3.33 -0.14 -24.50
C ASP A 12 2.08 -0.94 -24.89
N GLU A 13 1.94 -1.30 -26.18
CA GLU A 13 0.79 -2.06 -26.69
C GLU A 13 0.83 -3.55 -26.30
N ASP A 14 1.98 -4.05 -25.86
CA ASP A 14 2.21 -5.44 -25.42
C ASP A 14 2.16 -5.59 -23.88
N LEU A 15 1.44 -4.71 -23.20
CA LEU A 15 1.38 -4.72 -21.74
C LEU A 15 0.68 -5.99 -21.21
N GLU A 16 1.33 -6.69 -20.28
CA GLU A 16 0.70 -7.79 -19.55
C GLU A 16 -0.37 -7.23 -18.60
N ILE A 17 -1.64 -7.53 -18.90
CA ILE A 17 -2.75 -7.19 -18.02
C ILE A 17 -2.67 -8.06 -16.78
N LEU A 18 -2.43 -7.42 -15.64
CA LEU A 18 -2.44 -8.11 -14.35
C LEU A 18 -3.87 -8.61 -14.03
N PRO A 19 -3.99 -9.73 -13.30
CA PRO A 19 -5.28 -10.20 -12.78
C PRO A 19 -5.91 -9.17 -11.83
N ASP A 20 -7.22 -9.31 -11.59
CA ASP A 20 -7.98 -8.45 -10.66
C ASP A 20 -7.37 -8.41 -9.23
N GLN A 21 -6.61 -9.44 -8.86
CA GLN A 21 -5.86 -9.53 -7.62
C GLN A 21 -4.43 -9.98 -7.90
N THR A 22 -3.46 -9.19 -7.44
CA THR A 22 -2.03 -9.51 -7.60
C THR A 22 -1.50 -10.20 -6.35
N SER A 23 -0.39 -10.93 -6.46
CA SER A 23 0.26 -11.56 -5.30
C SER A 23 0.78 -10.55 -4.26
N ASP A 24 1.00 -9.30 -4.69
CA ASP A 24 1.41 -8.19 -3.83
C ASP A 24 0.22 -7.53 -3.09
N ASP A 25 -1.02 -7.82 -3.52
CA ASP A 25 -2.28 -7.43 -2.86
C ASP A 25 -2.57 -8.31 -1.65
N THR A 26 -1.52 -8.54 -0.86
CA THR A 26 -1.63 -9.14 0.45
C THR A 26 -0.90 -8.22 1.42
N ASP A 27 -1.44 -8.07 2.62
CA ASP A 27 -0.77 -7.41 3.73
C ASP A 27 0.50 -8.16 4.21
N THR A 28 0.86 -9.27 3.56
CA THR A 28 2.11 -10.01 3.79
C THR A 28 3.31 -9.08 3.61
N GLY A 29 4.03 -8.83 4.70
CA GLY A 29 5.21 -7.96 4.70
C GLY A 29 4.92 -6.48 4.96
N TRP A 30 3.65 -6.07 5.04
CA TRP A 30 3.22 -4.72 5.46
C TRP A 30 3.04 -4.57 6.97
N GLY A 31 3.34 -5.62 7.73
CA GLY A 31 3.21 -5.68 9.18
C GLY A 31 3.04 -7.12 9.66
N GLU A 32 3.01 -7.30 10.97
CA GLU A 32 2.80 -8.62 11.58
C GLU A 32 1.30 -8.96 11.58
N TRP A 33 0.87 -9.87 10.70
CA TRP A 33 -0.54 -10.29 10.60
C TRP A 33 -0.95 -11.24 11.75
N ARG A 34 0.01 -11.77 12.51
CA ARG A 34 -0.22 -12.76 13.58
C ARG A 34 0.68 -12.56 14.80
N GLY A 35 0.70 -11.33 15.30
CA GLY A 35 1.39 -10.96 16.52
C GLY A 35 0.36 -10.54 17.56
N ASP A 36 -0.06 -11.51 18.38
CA ASP A 36 -0.63 -11.28 19.70
C ASP A 36 0.26 -10.26 20.44
N ASP A 37 -0.14 -8.99 20.46
CA ASP A 37 -0.27 -8.16 21.66
C ASP A 37 -0.40 -6.66 21.28
N ASP A 38 -1.63 -6.20 21.12
CA ASP A 38 -1.96 -4.79 20.89
C ASP A 38 -1.61 -3.89 22.09
N SER A 39 -1.15 -4.45 23.22
CA SER A 39 -0.75 -3.71 24.42
C SER A 39 0.27 -2.61 24.10
N ARG A 40 1.21 -2.89 23.19
CA ARG A 40 2.24 -1.94 22.74
C ARG A 40 1.62 -0.69 22.08
N LEU A 41 0.49 -0.82 21.39
CA LEU A 41 -0.21 0.32 20.76
C LEU A 41 -0.84 1.25 21.79
N PHE A 42 -1.26 0.72 22.95
CA PHE A 42 -1.78 1.53 24.05
C PHE A 42 -0.67 2.25 24.83
N GLU A 43 0.49 1.62 24.96
CA GLU A 43 1.69 2.22 25.57
C GLU A 43 2.25 3.37 24.72
N ASP A 44 2.27 3.20 23.39
CA ASP A 44 2.79 4.20 22.45
C ASP A 44 1.76 5.23 21.99
N ARG A 45 0.56 5.28 22.61
CA ARG A 45 -0.51 6.22 22.23
C ARG A 45 -0.02 7.68 22.31
N PRO A 46 0.03 8.42 21.18
CA PRO A 46 0.32 9.84 21.16
C PRO A 46 -0.60 10.63 22.10
N PRO A 47 -0.08 11.68 22.76
CA PRO A 47 -0.83 12.45 23.76
C PRO A 47 -1.99 13.27 23.18
N HIS A 48 -2.13 13.35 21.87
CA HIS A 48 -3.22 14.03 21.18
C HIS A 48 -3.74 13.11 20.07
N TRP A 49 -4.92 12.56 20.29
CA TRP A 49 -5.76 11.96 19.26
C TRP A 49 -7.00 12.83 19.11
#